data_AF-X6FGX6-F1
#
_entry.id   AF-X6FGX6-F1
#
_cell.length_a   1.000
_cell.length_b   1.000
_cell.length_c   1.000
_cell.angle_alpha   90.00
_cell.angle_beta   90.00
_cell.angle_gamma   90.00
#
_symmetry.space_group_name_H-M   'P 1'
#
loop_
_entity.id
_entity.type
_entity.pdbx_description
1 polymer ?
#
loop_
_entity_poly.entity_id
_entity_poly.type
_entity_poly.pdbx_seq_one_letter_code
_entity_poly.pdbx_strand_id
1 'polypeptide(L)'
;MIDVYETATHELGRFGAVFERDDETAYFYLLDMRKQEGKRIISAFNAKAATDLPADTPVSIRWSSSVAAVGLFVDGALSAMFDLRIADPVGRWADLEDSHIFAVH
;
A
#
# COMPACT_ATOMS: atom_id res chain seq x y z
N MET A 1 -7.38 -10.06 -15.64
CA MET A 1 -8.51 -10.13 -14.68
C MET A 1 -7.87 -9.94 -13.33
N ILE A 2 -8.38 -9.07 -12.46
CA ILE A 2 -7.71 -8.86 -11.17
C ILE A 2 -7.90 -10.10 -10.30
N ASP A 3 -6.79 -10.69 -9.86
CA ASP A 3 -6.76 -11.89 -9.02
C ASP A 3 -6.75 -11.51 -7.54
N VAL A 4 -6.06 -10.42 -7.18
CA VAL A 4 -6.02 -9.88 -5.82
C VAL A 4 -6.35 -8.40 -5.85
N TYR A 5 -7.31 -7.99 -5.02
CA TYR A 5 -7.66 -6.60 -4.80
C TYR A 5 -7.81 -6.35 -3.31
N GLU A 6 -7.02 -5.42 -2.79
CA GLU A 6 -7.06 -4.99 -1.39
C GLU A 6 -7.13 -3.47 -1.29
N THR A 7 -7.84 -2.99 -0.28
CA THR A 7 -8.01 -1.54 -0.06
C THR A 7 -8.08 -1.22 1.42
N ALA A 8 -7.49 -0.09 1.80
CA ALA A 8 -7.60 0.44 3.15
C ALA A 8 -7.78 1.95 3.11
N THR A 9 -8.82 2.46 3.75
CA THR A 9 -9.01 3.90 3.97
C THR A 9 -8.63 4.23 5.41
N HIS A 10 -7.91 5.33 5.61
CA HIS A 10 -7.64 5.81 6.95
C HIS A 10 -8.93 6.32 7.63
N GLU A 11 -9.05 6.21 8.97
CA GLU A 11 -10.24 6.55 9.75
C GLU A 11 -10.73 8.00 9.57
N LEU A 12 -9.82 8.95 9.38
CA LEU A 12 -10.18 10.35 9.07
C LEU A 12 -10.59 10.55 7.61
N GLY A 13 -10.61 9.50 6.79
CA GLY A 13 -11.09 9.50 5.42
C GLY A 13 -10.27 10.31 4.42
N ARG A 14 -9.12 10.89 4.83
CA ARG A 14 -8.30 11.77 3.96
C ARG A 14 -7.51 11.01 2.91
N PHE A 15 -6.92 9.89 3.31
CA PHE A 15 -6.08 9.07 2.44
C PHE A 15 -6.62 7.65 2.37
N GLY A 16 -6.44 7.04 1.20
CA GLY A 16 -6.72 5.63 0.95
C GLY A 16 -5.52 4.99 0.28
N ALA A 17 -5.47 3.66 0.31
CA ALA A 17 -4.49 2.90 -0.42
C ALA A 17 -5.15 1.67 -1.05
N VAL A 18 -4.69 1.31 -2.24
CA VAL A 18 -5.23 0.19 -3.03
C VAL A 18 -4.07 -0.64 -3.52
N PHE A 19 -4.21 -1.95 -3.46
CA PHE A 19 -3.32 -2.90 -4.12
C PHE A 19 -4.14 -3.73 -5.08
N GLU A 20 -3.65 -3.85 -6.31
CA GLU A 20 -4.21 -4.74 -7.30
C GLU A 20 -3.10 -5.57 -7.93
N ARG A 21 -3.40 -6.84 -8.19
CA ARG A 21 -2.50 -7.77 -8.85
C ARG A 21 -3.27 -8.71 -9.77
N ASP A 22 -2.68 -8.95 -10.93
CA ASP A 22 -2.98 -10.07 -11.81
C ASP A 22 -1.68 -10.82 -12.15
N ASP A 23 -1.73 -11.69 -13.16
CA ASP A 23 -0.60 -12.50 -13.62
C ASP A 23 0.51 -11.68 -14.30
N GLU A 24 0.21 -10.47 -14.77
CA GLU A 24 1.16 -9.62 -15.50
C GLU A 24 1.68 -8.44 -14.66
N THR A 25 0.84 -7.92 -13.77
CA THR A 25 1.06 -6.65 -13.07
C THR A 25 0.70 -6.72 -11.60
N ALA A 26 1.40 -5.90 -10.81
CA ALA A 26 1.08 -5.66 -9.41
C ALA A 26 1.36 -4.20 -9.08
N TYR A 27 0.34 -3.47 -8.64
CA TYR A 27 0.47 -2.06 -8.32
C TYR A 27 -0.08 -1.73 -6.95
N PHE A 28 0.65 -0.89 -6.22
CA PHE A 28 0.26 -0.34 -4.95
C PHE A 28 0.09 1.18 -5.09
N TYR A 29 -1.11 1.68 -4.79
CA TYR A 29 -1.51 3.07 -5.00
C TYR A 29 -1.76 3.78 -3.68
N LEU A 30 -1.37 5.05 -3.63
CA LEU A 30 -1.78 6.00 -2.60
C LEU A 30 -2.79 6.98 -3.19
N LEU A 31 -3.88 7.22 -2.45
CA LEU A 31 -5.01 8.03 -2.87
C LEU A 31 -5.23 9.21 -1.91
N ASP A 32 -5.51 10.39 -2.45
CA ASP A 32 -6.12 11.51 -1.73
C ASP A 32 -7.64 11.50 -1.98
N MET A 33 -8.39 11.09 -0.96
CA MET A 33 -9.84 10.87 -1.05
C MET A 33 -10.64 12.17 -1.13
N ARG A 34 -10.00 13.31 -0.85
CA ARG A 34 -10.61 14.64 -1.01
C ARG A 34 -10.67 15.08 -2.46
N LYS A 35 -9.88 14.45 -3.34
CA LYS A 35 -9.90 14.71 -4.78
C LYS A 35 -11.09 14.02 -5.44
N GLN A 36 -11.50 14.59 -6.57
CA GLN A 36 -12.52 14.00 -7.42
C GLN A 36 -12.12 12.60 -7.88
N GLU A 37 -13.10 11.74 -8.09
CA GLU A 37 -12.90 10.43 -8.70
C GLU A 37 -12.14 10.54 -10.03
N GLY A 38 -11.27 9.56 -10.30
CA GLY A 38 -10.32 9.62 -11.43
C GLY A 38 -9.09 10.51 -11.21
N LYS A 39 -9.06 11.34 -10.16
CA LYS A 39 -7.90 12.18 -9.77
C LYS A 39 -7.35 11.87 -8.38
N ARG A 40 -7.82 10.79 -7.76
CA ARG A 40 -7.46 10.42 -6.38
C ARG A 40 -6.05 9.87 -6.26
N ILE A 41 -5.54 9.15 -7.27
CA ILE A 41 -4.19 8.58 -7.22
C ILE A 41 -3.17 9.72 -7.16
N ILE A 42 -2.41 9.77 -6.07
CA ILE A 42 -1.33 10.75 -5.87
C ILE A 42 0.05 10.12 -5.94
N SER A 43 0.14 8.79 -5.80
CA SER A 43 1.37 8.04 -5.98
C SER A 43 1.05 6.60 -6.38
N ALA A 44 1.92 6.01 -7.18
CA ALA A 44 1.82 4.63 -7.64
C ALA A 44 3.18 3.96 -7.54
N PHE A 45 3.19 2.74 -7.03
CA PHE A 45 4.37 1.92 -6.90
C PHE A 45 4.18 0.61 -7.66
N ASN A 46 5.12 0.32 -8.54
CA ASN A 46 5.16 -0.95 -9.27
C ASN A 46 5.73 -2.01 -8.35
N ALA A 47 4.85 -2.88 -7.85
CA ALA A 47 5.18 -3.97 -6.95
C ALA A 47 5.34 -5.31 -7.71
N LYS A 48 5.85 -5.29 -8.95
CA LYS A 48 5.92 -6.47 -9.84
C LYS A 48 6.46 -7.74 -9.19
N ALA A 49 7.40 -7.65 -8.23
CA ALA A 49 7.88 -8.84 -7.53
C ALA A 49 6.75 -9.65 -6.84
N ALA A 50 5.60 -9.04 -6.55
CA ALA A 50 4.43 -9.73 -6.02
C ALA A 50 3.70 -10.62 -7.06
N THR A 51 3.93 -10.45 -8.36
CA THR A 51 3.36 -11.35 -9.40
C THR A 51 3.97 -12.75 -9.37
N ASP A 52 5.19 -12.88 -8.81
CA ASP A 52 5.90 -14.16 -8.72
C ASP A 52 5.38 -15.05 -7.57
N LEU A 53 4.48 -14.51 -6.74
CA LEU A 53 3.90 -15.21 -5.59
C LEU A 53 2.57 -15.88 -5.96
N PRO A 54 2.21 -17.01 -5.32
CA PRO A 54 0.91 -17.65 -5.51
C PRO A 54 -0.28 -16.69 -5.36
N ALA A 55 -1.33 -16.91 -6.15
CA ALA A 55 -2.52 -16.07 -6.15
C ALA A 55 -3.19 -15.98 -4.77
N ASP A 56 -3.13 -17.07 -4.00
CA ASP A 56 -3.70 -17.24 -2.66
C ASP A 56 -2.78 -16.75 -1.52
N THR A 57 -1.60 -16.21 -1.83
CA THR A 57 -0.71 -15.61 -0.82
C THR A 57 -1.44 -14.47 -0.11
N PRO A 58 -1.55 -14.49 1.23
CA PRO A 58 -2.27 -13.46 1.95
C PRO A 58 -1.69 -12.07 1.71
N VAL A 59 -2.54 -11.13 1.34
CA VAL A 59 -2.18 -9.72 1.19
C VAL A 59 -3.03 -8.88 2.12
N SER A 60 -2.45 -7.85 2.73
CA SER A 60 -3.21 -6.84 3.46
C SER A 60 -2.57 -5.47 3.34
N ILE A 61 -3.39 -4.43 3.40
CA ILE A 61 -2.92 -3.05 3.47
C ILE A 61 -3.19 -2.54 4.89
N ARG A 62 -2.18 -1.98 5.54
CA ARG A 62 -2.29 -1.50 6.92
C ARG A 62 -1.72 -0.10 7.06
N TRP A 63 -2.44 0.75 7.77
CA TRP A 63 -1.94 2.06 8.19
C TRP A 63 -1.10 1.90 9.45
N SER A 64 -0.06 2.72 9.59
CA SER A 64 0.59 2.88 10.89
C SER A 64 -0.38 3.51 11.88
N SER A 65 -0.18 3.26 13.19
CA SER A 65 -1.05 3.83 14.24
C SER A 65 -1.10 5.35 14.24
N SER A 66 0.01 5.99 13.84
CA SER A 66 0.14 7.44 13.68
C SER A 66 -0.34 7.97 12.34
N VAL A 67 -0.73 7.08 11.41
CA VAL A 67 -1.13 7.43 10.03
C VAL A 67 0.01 8.08 9.22
N ALA A 68 1.22 8.04 9.75
CA ALA A 68 2.40 8.57 9.10
C ALA A 68 2.84 7.70 7.91
N ALA A 69 2.35 6.47 7.80
CA ALA A 69 2.68 5.55 6.73
C ALA A 69 1.53 4.59 6.43
N VAL A 70 1.56 4.01 5.24
CA VAL A 70 0.73 2.86 4.85
C VAL A 70 1.60 1.81 4.19
N GLY A 71 1.40 0.56 4.60
CA GLY A 71 2.20 -0.59 4.17
C GLY A 71 1.36 -1.61 3.42
N LEU A 72 1.95 -2.19 2.38
CA LEU A 72 1.53 -3.42 1.73
C LEU A 72 2.23 -4.59 2.44
N PHE A 73 1.43 -5.48 3.02
CA PHE A 73 1.90 -6.68 3.71
C PHE A 73 1.59 -7.90 2.86
N VAL A 74 2.60 -8.73 2.63
CA VAL A 74 2.50 -9.96 1.86
C VAL A 74 2.96 -11.09 2.76
N ASP A 75 2.11 -12.09 2.95
CA ASP A 75 2.28 -13.16 3.96
C ASP A 75 2.59 -12.60 5.36
N GLY A 76 1.97 -11.48 5.72
CA GLY A 76 2.16 -10.81 7.00
C GLY A 76 3.45 -10.00 7.16
N ALA A 77 4.40 -10.08 6.22
CA ALA A 77 5.62 -9.27 6.20
C ALA A 77 5.40 -7.95 5.46
N LEU A 78 5.94 -6.85 5.97
CA LEU A 78 5.92 -5.56 5.27
C LEU A 78 6.77 -5.67 4.01
N SER A 79 6.15 -5.50 2.85
CA SER A 79 6.81 -5.63 1.55
C SER A 79 7.08 -4.27 0.91
N ALA A 80 6.09 -3.38 0.88
CA ALA A 80 6.23 -2.04 0.32
C ALA A 80 5.48 -1.01 1.16
N MET A 81 5.83 0.27 1.04
CA MET A 81 5.17 1.32 1.81
C MET A 81 5.18 2.68 1.12
N PHE A 82 4.28 3.54 1.59
CA PHE A 82 4.35 4.99 1.41
C PHE A 82 4.59 5.67 2.76
N ASP A 83 5.55 6.59 2.81
CA ASP A 83 5.80 7.45 3.97
C ASP A 83 5.18 8.84 3.73
N LEU A 84 4.15 9.16 4.50
CA LEU A 84 3.39 10.41 4.40
C LEU A 84 4.02 11.56 5.21
N ARG A 85 5.15 11.34 5.89
CA ARG A 85 5.91 12.41 6.55
C ARG A 85 6.66 13.29 5.54
N ILE A 86 6.80 12.79 4.31
CA ILE A 86 7.43 13.49 3.19
C ILE A 86 6.35 14.20 2.37
N ALA A 87 6.65 15.40 1.86
CA ALA A 87 5.67 16.24 1.15
C ALA A 87 5.07 15.56 -0.10
N ASP A 88 5.89 14.81 -0.84
CA ASP A 88 5.50 14.04 -2.02
C ASP A 88 5.81 12.55 -1.78
N PRO A 89 4.89 11.80 -1.17
CA PRO A 89 5.12 10.40 -0.83
C PRO A 89 5.32 9.55 -2.10
N VAL A 90 6.50 8.95 -2.23
CA VAL A 90 6.82 7.98 -3.29
C VAL A 90 6.84 6.59 -2.67
N GLY A 91 6.17 5.65 -3.33
CA GLY A 91 6.13 4.28 -2.85
C GLY A 91 7.47 3.58 -3.10
N ARG A 92 7.84 2.70 -2.18
CA ARG A 92 9.09 1.95 -2.25
C ARG A 92 8.96 0.58 -1.60
N TRP A 93 9.88 -0.32 -1.95
CA TRP A 93 10.10 -1.52 -1.14
C TRP A 93 10.49 -1.12 0.28
N ALA A 94 9.98 -1.88 1.25
CA ALA A 94 10.32 -1.72 2.64
C ALA A 94 11.66 -2.39 2.95
N ASP A 95 12.35 -1.86 3.94
CA ASP A 95 13.49 -2.51 4.58
C ASP A 95 13.13 -3.05 5.96
N LEU A 96 14.12 -3.62 6.66
CA LEU A 96 13.91 -4.21 7.99
C LEU A 96 13.52 -3.16 9.04
N GLU A 97 14.05 -1.94 8.93
CA GLU A 97 13.83 -0.88 9.93
C GLU A 97 12.40 -0.34 9.84
N ASP A 98 11.80 -0.35 8.65
CA ASP A 98 10.44 0.14 8.41
C ASP A 98 9.36 -0.63 9.19
N SER A 99 9.62 -1.90 9.52
CA SER A 99 8.64 -2.74 10.22
C SER A 99 8.26 -2.15 11.59
N HIS A 100 9.18 -1.40 12.23
CA HIS A 100 8.93 -0.74 13.51
C HIS A 100 7.87 0.37 13.42
N ILE A 101 7.63 0.93 12.24
CA ILE A 101 6.62 1.98 12.01
C ILE A 101 5.20 1.42 12.22
N PHE A 102 5.02 0.11 12.01
CA PHE A 102 3.73 -0.57 12.10
C PHE A 102 3.58 -1.42 13.37
N ALA A 103 4.57 -1.39 14.26
CA ALA A 103 4.48 -2.05 15.56
C ALA A 103 3.45 -1.32 16.45
N VAL A 104 2.51 -2.08 17.00
CA VAL A 104 1.57 -1.57 18.01
C VAL A 104 2.37 -1.26 19.28
N HIS A 105 2.33 0.00 19.72
CA HIS A 105 2.89 0.45 20.99
C HIS A 105 1.81 0.49 22.07
#